data_AF-A0A2T6C317-F1
#
_entry.id   AF-A0A2T6C317-F1
#
_cell.length_a   1.000
_cell.length_b   1.000
_cell.length_c   1.000
_cell.angle_alpha   90.00
_cell.angle_beta   90.00
_cell.angle_gamma   90.00
#
_symmetry.space_group_name_H-M   'P 1'
#
loop_
_entity.id
_entity.type
_entity.pdbx_description
1 polymer ?
#
loop_
_entity_poly.entity_id
_entity_poly.type
_entity_poly.pdbx_seq_one_letter_code
_entity_poly.pdbx_strand_id
1 'polypeptide(L)'
;MKLSYFKTLFVLICVCTLQTTTAQTFKTPNAYLTFIGKENTKISKSMWKYTKSVAHSKSARRIEGDRKRLIKSVERAMITIKKAKPFEGEDAYKAQVLDYMELRMNILKNDYAKIVDMKEVAEQSYDFMEAYILAQKKVDERMQQAQESYEKALEAYAARNNIQLIESETELGKKMKISNKVFDHRNDVYLVFFKSNIQETFLLNGLSKGDISAMQQNLNALQNFAKEGMQDLDTVAIYKEDASLIKATKKALEFYLEETQNEMPKLLEFFLLNEKFTAIKEAIDKKKPKNRTQKDIDQYNKMVNDYNTAVNDFNKTNEELNKKRTKIINQWNEASSKFLSRHIPKE
;
A
#
# COMPACT_ATOMS: atom_id res chain seq x y z
N MET A 1 8.74 -45.25 76.34
CA MET A 1 9.79 -45.13 77.37
C MET A 1 11.12 -45.58 76.75
N LYS A 2 12.12 -44.67 76.75
CA LYS A 2 13.57 -44.83 76.42
C LYS A 2 13.91 -45.22 74.97
N LEU A 3 14.20 -44.31 74.03
CA LEU A 3 15.35 -43.38 73.84
C LEU A 3 16.69 -44.08 73.52
N SER A 4 17.18 -43.92 72.28
CA SER A 4 18.61 -43.74 72.00
C SER A 4 18.81 -42.96 70.69
N TYR A 5 19.81 -42.08 70.75
CA TYR A 5 20.18 -41.01 69.85
C TYR A 5 20.92 -41.50 68.60
N PHE A 6 20.71 -40.84 67.45
CA PHE A 6 21.79 -40.61 66.49
C PHE A 6 21.57 -39.27 65.74
N LYS A 7 22.44 -38.32 66.04
CA LYS A 7 22.83 -37.15 65.20
C LYS A 7 23.53 -37.74 63.95
N THR A 8 23.59 -37.19 62.74
CA THR A 8 23.91 -35.81 62.33
C THR A 8 23.91 -35.77 60.78
N LEU A 9 23.59 -34.59 60.23
CA LEU A 9 24.18 -33.97 59.03
C LEU A 9 23.88 -34.55 57.63
N PHE A 10 22.90 -33.96 56.94
CA PHE A 10 22.83 -33.97 55.47
C PHE A 10 23.15 -32.55 54.98
N VAL A 11 24.36 -32.35 54.46
CA VAL A 11 24.75 -31.12 53.77
C VAL A 11 24.16 -31.16 52.36
N LEU A 12 23.15 -30.32 52.12
CA LEU A 12 22.60 -30.10 50.79
C LEU A 12 23.53 -29.13 50.03
N ILE A 13 24.49 -29.67 49.27
CA ILE A 13 25.29 -28.88 48.32
C ILE A 13 24.37 -28.55 47.14
N CYS A 14 23.83 -27.33 47.11
CA CYS A 14 23.28 -26.72 45.92
C CYS A 14 24.43 -26.46 44.93
N VAL A 15 24.66 -27.40 44.01
CA VAL A 15 25.48 -27.16 42.82
C VAL A 15 24.68 -26.23 41.90
N CYS A 16 24.81 -24.92 42.10
CA CYS A 16 24.51 -23.95 41.05
C CYS A 16 25.58 -24.12 39.97
N THR A 17 25.27 -24.94 38.95
CA THR A 17 26.04 -24.94 37.71
C THR A 17 25.88 -23.57 37.04
N LEU A 18 26.82 -22.67 37.34
CA LEU A 18 27.08 -21.49 36.54
C LEU A 18 27.43 -21.96 35.13
N GLN A 19 26.45 -21.99 34.22
CA GLN A 19 26.72 -22.10 32.80
C GLN A 19 27.48 -20.85 32.38
N THR A 20 28.80 -20.94 32.36
CA THR A 20 29.65 -19.89 31.80
C THR A 20 29.35 -19.81 30.31
N THR A 21 28.54 -18.81 29.94
CA THR A 21 28.26 -18.49 28.54
C THR A 21 29.55 -17.93 27.95
N THR A 22 30.30 -18.77 27.23
CA THR A 22 31.51 -18.31 26.53
C THR A 22 31.08 -17.43 25.35
N ALA A 23 31.46 -16.16 25.38
CA ALA A 23 31.26 -15.25 24.26
C ALA A 23 32.05 -15.77 23.05
N GLN A 24 31.42 -15.81 21.87
CA GLN A 24 32.05 -16.29 20.64
C GLN A 24 33.28 -15.42 20.30
N THR A 25 34.42 -16.07 20.07
CA THR A 25 35.70 -15.48 19.67
C THR A 25 36.07 -15.92 18.26
N PHE A 26 36.88 -15.11 17.56
CA PHE A 26 37.24 -15.35 16.15
C PHE A 26 38.75 -15.44 16.00
N LYS A 27 39.21 -16.42 15.20
CA LYS A 27 40.65 -16.66 14.96
C LYS A 27 41.21 -15.91 13.75
N THR A 28 40.34 -15.44 12.85
CA THR A 28 40.72 -14.72 11.64
C THR A 28 39.73 -13.58 11.37
N PRO A 29 40.15 -12.51 10.70
CA PRO A 29 39.26 -11.40 10.39
C PRO A 29 38.14 -11.81 9.44
N ASN A 30 38.42 -12.75 8.52
CA ASN A 30 37.42 -13.32 7.62
C ASN A 30 36.35 -14.14 8.36
N ALA A 31 36.71 -14.85 9.44
CA ALA A 31 35.73 -15.57 10.26
C ALA A 31 34.75 -14.62 10.96
N TYR A 32 35.24 -13.46 11.42
CA TYR A 32 34.41 -12.42 12.02
C TYR A 32 33.49 -11.75 11.00
N LEU A 33 34.03 -11.38 9.84
CA LEU A 33 33.28 -10.82 8.72
C LEU A 33 32.19 -11.78 8.24
N THR A 34 32.51 -13.06 8.09
CA THR A 34 31.56 -14.12 7.72
C THR A 34 30.45 -14.28 8.76
N PHE A 35 30.78 -14.19 10.05
CA PHE A 35 29.80 -14.27 11.13
C PHE A 35 28.78 -13.12 11.06
N ILE A 36 29.26 -11.87 10.94
CA ILE A 36 28.37 -10.70 10.78
C ILE A 36 27.56 -10.80 9.47
N GLY A 37 28.19 -11.18 8.37
CA GLY A 37 27.53 -11.34 7.07
C GLY A 37 26.41 -12.38 7.09
N LYS A 38 26.56 -13.46 7.87
CA LYS A 38 25.50 -14.46 8.07
C LYS A 38 24.27 -13.87 8.79
N GLU A 39 24.47 -13.00 9.78
CA GLU A 39 23.36 -12.32 10.45
C GLU A 39 22.66 -11.34 9.49
N ASN A 40 23.41 -10.57 8.70
CA ASN A 40 22.82 -9.69 7.69
C ASN A 40 22.04 -10.47 6.62
N THR A 41 22.55 -11.62 6.18
CA THR A 41 21.86 -12.51 5.22
C THR A 41 20.49 -12.97 5.73
N LYS A 42 20.35 -13.28 7.03
CA LYS A 42 19.06 -13.64 7.64
C LYS A 42 18.06 -12.48 7.59
N ILE A 43 18.54 -11.27 7.85
CA ILE A 43 17.73 -10.05 7.77
C ILE A 43 17.27 -9.85 6.33
N SER A 44 18.17 -9.92 5.35
CA SER A 44 17.83 -9.73 3.94
C SER A 44 16.79 -10.75 3.49
N LYS A 45 16.90 -12.03 3.89
CA LYS A 45 15.88 -13.06 3.60
C LYS A 45 14.51 -12.70 4.19
N SER A 46 14.48 -12.15 5.40
CA SER A 46 13.23 -11.69 6.03
C SER A 46 12.65 -10.47 5.31
N MET A 47 13.51 -9.55 4.85
CA MET A 47 13.11 -8.40 4.03
C MET A 47 12.48 -8.88 2.72
N TRP A 48 13.12 -9.82 2.03
CA TRP A 48 12.58 -10.42 0.81
C TRP A 48 11.18 -10.98 1.01
N LYS A 49 10.98 -11.71 2.12
CA LYS A 49 9.69 -12.30 2.45
C LYS A 49 8.62 -11.21 2.65
N TYR A 50 8.98 -10.11 3.30
CA TYR A 50 8.11 -8.95 3.45
C TYR A 50 7.78 -8.30 2.09
N THR A 51 8.78 -7.99 1.27
CA THR A 51 8.62 -7.44 -0.09
C THR A 51 7.68 -8.30 -0.94
N LYS A 52 7.85 -9.62 -0.93
CA LYS A 52 6.95 -10.55 -1.63
C LYS A 52 5.53 -10.53 -1.10
N SER A 53 5.36 -10.41 0.21
CA SER A 53 4.01 -10.30 0.81
C SER A 53 3.35 -8.98 0.41
N VAL A 54 4.07 -7.87 0.33
CA VAL A 54 3.56 -6.59 -0.19
C VAL A 54 3.18 -6.70 -1.67
N ALA A 55 4.02 -7.35 -2.49
CA ALA A 55 3.79 -7.50 -3.93
C ALA A 55 2.63 -8.43 -4.29
N HIS A 56 2.43 -9.51 -3.52
CA HIS A 56 1.57 -10.63 -3.95
C HIS A 56 0.45 -11.00 -2.98
N SER A 57 0.43 -10.45 -1.75
CA SER A 57 -0.60 -10.79 -0.77
C SER A 57 -1.69 -9.72 -0.68
N LYS A 58 -2.94 -10.16 -0.76
CA LYS A 58 -4.11 -9.33 -0.40
C LYS A 58 -4.36 -9.26 1.12
N SER A 59 -3.64 -10.03 1.93
CA SER A 59 -3.90 -10.13 3.38
C SER A 59 -3.06 -9.12 4.17
N ALA A 60 -3.70 -8.07 4.67
CA ALA A 60 -3.06 -7.10 5.57
C ALA A 60 -2.41 -7.79 6.78
N ARG A 61 -3.09 -8.78 7.38
CA ARG A 61 -2.56 -9.59 8.49
C ARG A 61 -1.27 -10.32 8.12
N ARG A 62 -1.18 -10.87 6.90
CA ARG A 62 0.04 -11.55 6.44
C ARG A 62 1.19 -10.57 6.27
N ILE A 63 0.95 -9.43 5.62
CA ILE A 63 1.94 -8.37 5.42
C ILE A 63 2.50 -7.89 6.76
N GLU A 64 1.61 -7.59 7.72
CA GLU A 64 2.01 -7.17 9.07
C GLU A 64 2.76 -8.27 9.84
N GLY A 65 2.34 -9.53 9.66
CA GLY A 65 3.06 -10.67 10.21
C GLY A 65 4.49 -10.80 9.69
N ASP A 66 4.73 -10.54 8.39
CA ASP A 66 6.08 -10.51 7.81
C ASP A 66 6.89 -9.30 8.28
N ARG A 67 6.27 -8.11 8.42
CA ARG A 67 6.93 -6.93 9.02
C ARG A 67 7.43 -7.22 10.44
N LYS A 68 6.57 -7.78 11.30
CA LYS A 68 6.94 -8.18 12.67
C LYS A 68 8.05 -9.24 12.69
N ARG A 69 8.06 -10.18 11.73
CA ARG A 69 9.16 -11.16 11.59
C ARG A 69 10.48 -10.50 11.21
N LEU A 70 10.45 -9.55 10.27
CA LEU A 70 11.62 -8.78 9.88
C LEU A 70 12.20 -8.01 11.07
N ILE A 71 11.37 -7.29 11.83
CA ILE A 71 11.77 -6.58 13.05
C ILE A 71 12.48 -7.55 14.01
N LYS A 72 11.86 -8.69 14.33
CA LYS A 72 12.47 -9.70 15.22
C LYS A 72 13.78 -10.27 14.68
N SER A 73 13.93 -10.39 13.36
CA SER A 73 15.18 -10.84 12.74
C SER A 73 16.31 -9.84 12.97
N VAL A 74 16.03 -8.54 12.85
CA VAL A 74 17.01 -7.49 13.12
C VAL A 74 17.36 -7.46 14.61
N GLU A 75 16.38 -7.55 15.52
CA GLU A 75 16.61 -7.56 16.97
C GLU A 75 17.54 -8.70 17.39
N ARG A 76 17.30 -9.91 16.86
CA ARG A 76 18.13 -11.09 17.16
C ARG A 76 19.55 -10.94 16.61
N ALA A 77 19.70 -10.39 15.41
CA ALA A 77 21.01 -10.13 14.82
C ALA A 77 21.81 -9.13 15.67
N MET A 78 21.19 -8.03 16.10
CA MET A 78 21.80 -7.05 17.00
C MET A 78 22.25 -7.68 18.32
N ILE A 79 21.39 -8.48 18.97
CA ILE A 79 21.74 -9.18 20.21
C ILE A 79 22.93 -10.13 19.99
N THR A 80 22.92 -10.87 18.88
CA THR A 80 23.96 -11.84 18.54
C THR A 80 25.30 -11.16 18.29
N ILE A 81 25.32 -10.08 17.50
CA ILE A 81 26.52 -9.29 17.21
C ILE A 81 27.03 -8.59 18.48
N LYS A 82 26.13 -8.02 19.30
CA LYS A 82 26.51 -7.34 20.55
C LYS A 82 27.22 -8.28 21.53
N LYS A 83 26.80 -9.54 21.63
CA LYS A 83 27.41 -10.56 22.50
C LYS A 83 28.73 -11.13 21.96
N ALA A 84 28.99 -11.04 20.67
CA ALA A 84 30.23 -11.53 20.06
C ALA A 84 31.41 -10.61 20.43
N LYS A 85 32.58 -11.19 20.73
CA LYS A 85 33.81 -10.40 20.90
C LYS A 85 34.30 -9.95 19.53
N PRO A 86 34.70 -8.68 19.34
CA PRO A 86 35.32 -8.25 18.09
C PRO A 86 36.63 -9.02 17.84
N PHE A 87 36.99 -9.21 16.58
CA PHE A 87 38.31 -9.73 16.21
C PHE A 87 39.37 -8.66 16.50
N GLU A 88 40.42 -9.00 17.25
CA GLU A 88 41.58 -8.13 17.54
C GLU A 88 41.26 -6.67 17.97
N GLY A 89 40.12 -6.44 18.65
CA GLY A 89 39.72 -5.09 19.06
C GLY A 89 39.10 -4.22 17.96
N GLU A 90 38.61 -4.81 16.86
CA GLU A 90 37.80 -4.16 15.81
C GLU A 90 36.39 -3.76 16.30
N ASP A 91 36.30 -3.10 17.46
CA ASP A 91 35.07 -2.55 18.03
C ASP A 91 34.41 -1.52 17.10
N ALA A 92 35.20 -0.82 16.29
CA ALA A 92 34.70 0.17 15.33
C ALA A 92 33.78 -0.46 14.27
N TYR A 93 34.18 -1.56 13.65
CA TYR A 93 33.34 -2.26 12.67
C TYR A 93 32.07 -2.83 13.32
N LYS A 94 32.21 -3.41 14.51
CA LYS A 94 31.07 -3.89 15.31
C LYS A 94 30.07 -2.77 15.58
N ALA A 95 30.54 -1.61 16.05
CA ALA A 95 29.73 -0.45 16.37
C ALA A 95 28.99 0.06 15.12
N GLN A 96 29.70 0.25 14.00
CA GLN A 96 29.12 0.69 12.73
C GLN A 96 28.00 -0.24 12.24
N VAL A 97 28.19 -1.57 12.35
CA VAL A 97 27.16 -2.54 11.98
C VAL A 97 25.95 -2.47 12.92
N LEU A 98 26.16 -2.26 14.22
CA LEU A 98 25.08 -2.10 15.18
C LEU A 98 24.30 -0.79 14.95
N ASP A 99 24.98 0.32 14.66
CA ASP A 99 24.36 1.61 14.34
C ASP A 99 23.49 1.51 13.09
N TYR A 100 23.99 0.82 12.06
CA TYR A 100 23.23 0.50 10.85
C TYR A 100 21.96 -0.32 11.18
N MET A 101 22.08 -1.38 11.98
CA MET A 101 20.94 -2.22 12.34
C MET A 101 19.92 -1.47 13.20
N GLU A 102 20.38 -0.57 14.07
CA GLU A 102 19.54 0.32 14.86
C GLU A 102 18.78 1.32 13.99
N LEU A 103 19.44 1.94 13.01
CA LEU A 103 18.78 2.80 12.03
C LEU A 103 17.67 2.05 11.29
N ARG A 104 17.94 0.85 10.78
CA ARG A 104 16.92 0.02 10.12
C ARG A 104 15.79 -0.37 11.06
N MET A 105 16.11 -0.70 12.32
CA MET A 105 15.11 -1.00 13.34
C MET A 105 14.16 0.18 13.55
N ASN A 106 14.72 1.38 13.69
CA ASN A 106 13.97 2.61 13.91
C ASN A 106 13.05 2.92 12.73
N ILE A 107 13.53 2.74 11.50
CA ILE A 107 12.69 2.89 10.30
C ILE A 107 11.53 1.87 10.31
N LEU A 108 11.80 0.58 10.59
CA LEU A 108 10.77 -0.47 10.63
C LEU A 108 9.73 -0.29 11.74
N LYS A 109 10.14 0.22 12.90
CA LYS A 109 9.26 0.44 14.04
C LYS A 109 8.47 1.73 13.94
N ASN A 110 9.13 2.84 13.59
CA ASN A 110 8.54 4.16 13.69
C ASN A 110 7.96 4.62 12.35
N ASP A 111 8.76 4.60 11.29
CA ASP A 111 8.35 5.20 10.02
C ASP A 111 7.33 4.31 9.30
N TYR A 112 7.52 2.98 9.33
CA TYR A 112 6.50 2.07 8.80
C TYR A 112 5.23 2.02 9.66
N ALA A 113 5.27 2.32 10.96
CA ALA A 113 4.04 2.43 11.75
C ALA A 113 3.21 3.63 11.28
N LYS A 114 3.85 4.79 11.08
CA LYS A 114 3.19 5.97 10.49
C LYS A 114 2.62 5.69 9.10
N ILE A 115 3.35 4.94 8.26
CA ILE A 115 2.85 4.52 6.95
C ILE A 115 1.59 3.65 7.07
N VAL A 116 1.50 2.77 8.08
CA VAL A 116 0.30 1.98 8.34
C VAL A 116 -0.87 2.88 8.69
N ASP A 117 -0.67 3.88 9.55
CA ASP A 117 -1.72 4.84 9.91
C ASP A 117 -2.17 5.65 8.69
N MET A 118 -1.22 6.13 7.87
CA MET A 118 -1.53 6.84 6.62
C MET A 118 -2.32 5.97 5.63
N LYS A 119 -2.06 4.66 5.59
CA LYS A 119 -2.77 3.73 4.71
C LYS A 119 -4.27 3.68 5.00
N GLU A 120 -4.68 3.82 6.27
CA GLU A 120 -6.08 3.74 6.67
C GLU A 120 -6.93 4.87 6.09
N VAL A 121 -6.31 6.03 5.84
CA VAL A 121 -6.96 7.22 5.28
C VAL A 121 -6.55 7.51 3.83
N ALA A 122 -5.56 6.79 3.28
CA ALA A 122 -5.01 7.04 1.96
C ALA A 122 -6.09 7.03 0.86
N GLU A 123 -7.09 6.15 0.97
CA GLU A 123 -8.16 6.03 -0.02
C GLU A 123 -9.25 7.12 0.08
N GLN A 124 -9.15 8.06 1.05
CA GLN A 124 -10.15 9.12 1.22
C GLN A 124 -9.95 10.32 0.29
N SER A 125 -8.72 10.56 -0.20
CA SER A 125 -8.43 11.64 -1.14
C SER A 125 -7.18 11.33 -1.94
N TYR A 126 -7.03 11.99 -3.09
CA TYR A 126 -5.82 11.90 -3.90
C TYR A 126 -4.57 12.32 -3.10
N ASP A 127 -4.64 13.46 -2.40
CA ASP A 127 -3.53 14.00 -1.63
C ASP A 127 -3.06 13.05 -0.52
N PHE A 128 -4.01 12.35 0.14
CA PHE A 128 -3.65 11.35 1.16
C PHE A 128 -2.99 10.12 0.54
N MET A 129 -3.45 9.67 -0.63
CA MET A 129 -2.81 8.58 -1.36
C MET A 129 -1.40 8.95 -1.83
N GLU A 130 -1.24 10.14 -2.38
CA GLU A 130 0.06 10.67 -2.82
C GLU A 130 1.01 10.79 -1.63
N ALA A 131 0.56 11.39 -0.51
CA ALA A 131 1.35 11.50 0.71
C ALA A 131 1.76 10.12 1.24
N TYR A 132 0.84 9.15 1.21
CA TYR A 132 1.13 7.76 1.61
C TYR A 132 2.22 7.14 0.73
N ILE A 133 2.09 7.21 -0.59
CA ILE A 133 3.09 6.68 -1.54
C ILE A 133 4.45 7.40 -1.38
N LEU A 134 4.43 8.72 -1.20
CA LEU A 134 5.65 9.50 -0.96
C LEU A 134 6.33 9.11 0.36
N ALA A 135 5.55 8.85 1.42
CA ALA A 135 6.10 8.38 2.68
C ALA A 135 6.75 6.99 2.52
N GLN A 136 6.14 6.08 1.75
CA GLN A 136 6.76 4.79 1.41
C GLN A 136 8.09 4.98 0.69
N LYS A 137 8.12 5.83 -0.35
CA LYS A 137 9.33 6.13 -1.12
C LYS A 137 10.47 6.68 -0.25
N LYS A 138 10.17 7.66 0.62
CA LYS A 138 11.17 8.23 1.55
C LYS A 138 11.71 7.20 2.54
N VAL A 139 10.87 6.27 2.99
CA VAL A 139 11.30 5.16 3.86
C VAL A 139 12.21 4.19 3.12
N ASP A 140 11.89 3.86 1.87
CA ASP A 140 12.72 2.99 1.04
C ASP A 140 14.07 3.66 0.69
N GLU A 141 14.09 4.96 0.41
CA GLU A 141 15.32 5.76 0.23
C GLU A 141 16.21 5.73 1.49
N ARG A 142 15.62 5.94 2.68
CA ARG A 142 16.36 5.84 3.95
C ARG A 142 16.87 4.43 4.23
N MET A 143 16.12 3.40 3.84
CA MET A 143 16.57 2.02 3.91
C MET A 143 17.76 1.74 2.99
N GLN A 144 17.75 2.32 1.78
CA GLN A 144 18.88 2.24 0.86
C GLN A 144 20.11 2.95 1.42
N GLN A 145 19.97 4.17 1.96
CA GLN A 145 21.07 4.90 2.61
C GLN A 145 21.67 4.11 3.79
N ALA A 146 20.82 3.44 4.58
CA ALA A 146 21.29 2.55 5.64
C ALA A 146 22.10 1.37 5.07
N GLN A 147 21.62 0.75 4.00
CA GLN A 147 22.32 -0.35 3.33
C GLN A 147 23.68 0.09 2.76
N GLU A 148 23.76 1.26 2.12
CA GLU A 148 25.02 1.84 1.63
C GLU A 148 26.01 2.11 2.77
N SER A 149 25.52 2.54 3.94
CA SER A 149 26.36 2.75 5.13
C SER A 149 26.95 1.44 5.66
N TYR A 150 26.18 0.34 5.61
CA TYR A 150 26.67 -1.00 5.93
C TYR A 150 27.73 -1.49 4.95
N GLU A 151 27.52 -1.28 3.64
CA GLU A 151 28.46 -1.67 2.59
C GLU A 151 29.80 -0.93 2.75
N LYS A 152 29.79 0.37 3.03
CA LYS A 152 31.01 1.14 3.35
C LYS A 152 31.76 0.61 4.58
N ALA A 153 31.03 0.23 5.64
CA ALA A 153 31.66 -0.35 6.83
C ALA A 153 32.31 -1.71 6.52
N LEU A 154 31.64 -2.53 5.69
CA LEU A 154 32.15 -3.83 5.22
C LEU A 154 33.43 -3.66 4.39
N GLU A 155 33.42 -2.74 3.42
CA GLU A 155 34.56 -2.42 2.55
C GLU A 155 35.76 -1.92 3.37
N ALA A 156 35.52 -0.99 4.30
CA ALA A 156 36.57 -0.45 5.17
C ALA A 156 37.22 -1.54 6.04
N TYR A 157 36.41 -2.42 6.63
CA TYR A 157 36.92 -3.55 7.42
C TYR A 157 37.72 -4.53 6.54
N ALA A 158 37.21 -4.85 5.35
CA ALA A 158 37.87 -5.76 4.42
C ALA A 158 39.22 -5.21 3.97
N ALA A 159 39.30 -3.93 3.61
CA ALA A 159 40.54 -3.26 3.22
C ALA A 159 41.58 -3.28 4.34
N ARG A 160 41.20 -2.93 5.58
CA ARG A 160 42.11 -2.96 6.75
C ARG A 160 42.66 -4.35 7.04
N ASN A 161 41.90 -5.40 6.73
CA ASN A 161 42.22 -6.78 7.04
C ASN A 161 42.72 -7.58 5.82
N ASN A 162 43.04 -6.91 4.71
CA ASN A 162 43.49 -7.54 3.46
C ASN A 162 42.55 -8.64 2.94
N ILE A 163 41.24 -8.46 3.15
CA ILE A 163 40.21 -9.36 2.66
C ILE A 163 39.78 -8.88 1.27
N GLN A 164 39.92 -9.76 0.27
CA GLN A 164 39.35 -9.50 -1.04
C GLN A 164 37.85 -9.76 -1.00
N LEU A 165 37.05 -8.71 -1.14
CA LEU A 165 35.61 -8.83 -1.33
C LEU A 165 35.36 -9.29 -2.77
N ILE A 166 34.72 -10.44 -2.94
CA ILE A 166 34.15 -10.82 -4.22
C ILE A 166 32.82 -10.09 -4.32
N GLU A 167 32.80 -8.98 -5.06
CA GLU A 167 31.56 -8.31 -5.45
C GLU A 167 30.71 -9.27 -6.27
N SER A 168 29.87 -10.02 -5.58
CA SER A 168 28.71 -10.64 -6.18
C SER A 168 27.53 -9.88 -5.64
N GLU A 169 26.89 -9.09 -6.49
CA GLU A 169 25.57 -8.57 -6.17
C GLU A 169 24.70 -9.80 -5.84
N THR A 170 24.40 -9.97 -4.56
CA THR A 170 23.69 -11.17 -4.12
C THR A 170 22.39 -11.26 -4.92
N GLU A 171 21.98 -12.45 -5.33
CA GLU A 171 20.73 -12.63 -6.09
C GLU A 171 19.53 -11.95 -5.41
N LEU A 172 19.58 -11.86 -4.08
CA LEU A 172 18.64 -11.11 -3.28
C LEU A 172 18.74 -9.58 -3.45
N GLY A 173 19.93 -9.00 -3.47
CA GLY A 173 20.15 -7.58 -3.76
C GLY A 173 19.57 -7.18 -5.13
N LYS A 174 19.83 -8.00 -6.17
CA LYS A 174 19.23 -7.82 -7.51
C LYS A 174 17.70 -7.81 -7.46
N LYS A 175 17.12 -8.81 -6.79
CA LYS A 175 15.67 -8.94 -6.61
C LYS A 175 15.06 -7.72 -5.93
N MET A 176 15.72 -7.16 -4.91
CA MET A 176 15.27 -5.95 -4.23
C MET A 176 15.30 -4.73 -5.15
N LYS A 177 16.41 -4.48 -5.86
CA LYS A 177 16.51 -3.35 -6.81
C LYS A 177 15.47 -3.44 -7.93
N ILE A 178 15.23 -4.63 -8.47
CA ILE A 178 14.17 -4.86 -9.46
C ILE A 178 12.81 -4.53 -8.84
N SER A 179 12.53 -5.04 -7.63
CA SER A 179 11.24 -4.84 -6.98
C SER A 179 10.93 -3.36 -6.72
N ASN A 180 11.91 -2.57 -6.28
CA ASN A 180 11.75 -1.13 -6.07
C ASN A 180 11.34 -0.42 -7.36
N LYS A 181 12.06 -0.66 -8.47
CA LYS A 181 11.73 -0.07 -9.78
C LYS A 181 10.33 -0.47 -10.27
N VAL A 182 9.90 -1.70 -9.97
CA VAL A 182 8.55 -2.18 -10.31
C VAL A 182 7.49 -1.46 -9.48
N PHE A 183 7.73 -1.26 -8.18
CA PHE A 183 6.81 -0.52 -7.31
C PHE A 183 6.72 0.95 -7.71
N ASP A 184 7.84 1.60 -8.02
CA ASP A 184 7.87 2.99 -8.48
C ASP A 184 7.00 3.16 -9.73
N HIS A 185 7.26 2.40 -10.79
CA HIS A 185 6.48 2.47 -12.02
C HIS A 185 4.99 2.17 -11.79
N ARG A 186 4.67 1.16 -10.95
CA ARG A 186 3.28 0.86 -10.61
C ARG A 186 2.63 2.05 -9.90
N ASN A 187 3.31 2.65 -8.93
CA ASN A 187 2.77 3.72 -8.11
C ASN A 187 2.52 4.98 -8.96
N ASP A 188 3.42 5.31 -9.88
CA ASP A 188 3.26 6.42 -10.82
C ASP A 188 1.98 6.23 -11.67
N VAL A 189 1.81 5.05 -12.27
CA VAL A 189 0.60 4.75 -13.07
C VAL A 189 -0.66 4.67 -12.18
N TYR A 190 -0.53 4.15 -10.96
CA TYR A 190 -1.64 4.03 -10.02
C TYR A 190 -2.17 5.39 -9.57
N LEU A 191 -1.32 6.38 -9.32
CA LEU A 191 -1.76 7.72 -8.95
C LEU A 191 -2.60 8.37 -10.06
N VAL A 192 -2.19 8.20 -11.33
CA VAL A 192 -2.98 8.69 -12.48
C VAL A 192 -4.37 8.06 -12.52
N PHE A 193 -4.45 6.73 -12.36
CA PHE A 193 -5.72 6.02 -12.24
C PHE A 193 -6.56 6.50 -11.05
N PHE A 194 -5.93 6.56 -9.87
CA PHE A 194 -6.59 6.79 -8.60
C PHE A 194 -7.23 8.19 -8.53
N LYS A 195 -6.57 9.21 -9.09
CA LYS A 195 -7.09 10.59 -9.15
C LYS A 195 -8.51 10.66 -9.73
N SER A 196 -8.73 9.97 -10.86
CA SER A 196 -10.07 9.93 -11.48
C SER A 196 -11.01 8.98 -10.73
N ASN A 197 -10.52 7.83 -10.27
CA ASN A 197 -11.37 6.86 -9.58
C ASN A 197 -11.94 7.36 -8.24
N ILE A 198 -11.15 8.09 -7.44
CA ILE A 198 -11.67 8.68 -6.20
C ILE A 198 -12.66 9.82 -6.50
N GLN A 199 -12.41 10.59 -7.55
CA GLN A 199 -13.28 11.67 -7.98
C GLN A 199 -14.65 11.15 -8.46
N GLU A 200 -14.68 9.99 -9.14
CA GLU A 200 -15.91 9.27 -9.45
C GLU A 200 -16.68 8.87 -8.18
N THR A 201 -16.00 8.41 -7.13
CA THR A 201 -16.65 8.07 -5.85
C THR A 201 -17.38 9.29 -5.27
N PHE A 202 -16.81 10.49 -5.36
CA PHE A 202 -17.48 11.72 -4.94
C PHE A 202 -18.68 12.06 -5.83
N LEU A 203 -18.58 11.85 -7.14
CA LEU A 203 -19.71 11.99 -8.07
C LEU A 203 -20.87 11.06 -7.69
N LEU A 204 -20.59 9.78 -7.43
CA LEU A 204 -21.59 8.79 -7.03
C LEU A 204 -22.21 9.10 -5.66
N ASN A 205 -21.44 9.68 -4.74
CA ASN A 205 -21.97 10.16 -3.47
C ASN A 205 -22.97 11.31 -3.69
N GLY A 206 -22.67 12.24 -4.61
CA GLY A 206 -23.63 13.28 -5.02
C GLY A 206 -24.88 12.68 -5.64
N LEU A 207 -24.72 11.70 -6.54
CA LEU A 207 -25.80 10.98 -7.19
C LEU A 207 -26.73 10.28 -6.20
N SER A 208 -26.17 9.54 -5.24
CA SER A 208 -26.95 8.81 -4.23
C SER A 208 -27.74 9.74 -3.30
N LYS A 209 -27.27 10.97 -3.10
CA LYS A 209 -27.93 12.01 -2.29
C LYS A 209 -28.90 12.87 -3.08
N GLY A 210 -28.94 12.75 -4.40
CA GLY A 210 -29.68 13.67 -5.27
C GLY A 210 -29.17 15.12 -5.22
N ASP A 211 -27.91 15.32 -4.83
CA ASP A 211 -27.29 16.64 -4.74
C ASP A 211 -26.79 17.08 -6.12
N ILE A 212 -27.63 17.82 -6.84
CA ILE A 212 -27.36 18.29 -8.21
C ILE A 212 -26.10 19.15 -8.27
N SER A 213 -25.86 19.99 -7.26
CA SER A 213 -24.68 20.84 -7.20
C SER A 213 -23.41 19.99 -7.05
N ALA A 214 -23.41 19.04 -6.12
CA ALA A 214 -22.29 18.14 -5.93
C ALA A 214 -22.05 17.28 -7.17
N MET A 215 -23.10 16.75 -7.81
CA MET A 215 -22.96 16.00 -9.04
C MET A 215 -22.30 16.83 -10.15
N GLN A 216 -22.79 18.04 -10.40
CA GLN A 216 -22.24 18.90 -11.46
C GLN A 216 -20.77 19.26 -11.22
N GLN A 217 -20.43 19.60 -9.97
CA GLN A 217 -19.06 19.91 -9.60
C GLN A 217 -18.14 18.71 -9.80
N ASN A 218 -18.52 17.55 -9.27
CA ASN A 218 -17.69 16.35 -9.33
C ASN A 218 -17.61 15.75 -10.74
N LEU A 219 -18.64 15.90 -11.57
CA LEU A 219 -18.64 15.54 -12.99
C LEU A 219 -17.58 16.33 -13.75
N ASN A 220 -17.59 17.65 -13.61
CA ASN A 220 -16.62 18.53 -14.28
C ASN A 220 -15.18 18.23 -13.82
N ALA A 221 -14.99 18.02 -12.52
CA ALA A 221 -13.68 17.63 -11.97
C ALA A 221 -13.21 16.27 -12.50
N LEU A 222 -14.09 15.26 -12.51
CA LEU A 222 -13.77 13.94 -13.06
C LEU A 222 -13.39 14.02 -14.54
N GLN A 223 -14.14 14.76 -15.34
CA GLN A 223 -13.85 14.92 -16.77
C GLN A 223 -12.49 15.60 -16.99
N ASN A 224 -12.15 16.61 -16.19
CA ASN A 224 -10.86 17.29 -16.28
C ASN A 224 -9.71 16.38 -15.84
N PHE A 225 -9.83 15.70 -14.70
CA PHE A 225 -8.81 14.76 -14.23
C PHE A 225 -8.62 13.58 -15.16
N ALA A 226 -9.69 13.11 -15.83
CA ALA A 226 -9.56 12.06 -16.82
C ALA A 226 -8.82 12.53 -18.08
N LYS A 227 -9.04 13.79 -18.52
CA LYS A 227 -8.27 14.39 -19.64
C LYS A 227 -6.81 14.60 -19.28
N GLU A 228 -6.53 15.17 -18.11
CA GLU A 228 -5.17 15.33 -17.58
C GLU A 228 -4.46 13.98 -17.50
N GLY A 229 -5.12 12.98 -16.91
CA GLY A 229 -4.55 11.64 -16.77
C GLY A 229 -4.23 10.98 -18.11
N MET A 230 -4.99 11.26 -19.18
CA MET A 230 -4.66 10.77 -20.52
C MET A 230 -3.36 11.38 -21.05
N GLN A 231 -3.13 12.67 -20.78
CA GLN A 231 -1.88 13.36 -21.14
C GLN A 231 -0.71 12.87 -20.28
N ASP A 232 -0.93 12.70 -18.97
CA ASP A 232 0.10 12.20 -18.06
C ASP A 232 0.55 10.79 -18.47
N LEU A 233 -0.37 9.91 -18.86
CA LEU A 233 -0.04 8.57 -19.34
C LEU A 233 0.87 8.55 -20.58
N ASP A 234 0.80 9.56 -21.45
CA ASP A 234 1.67 9.65 -22.64
C ASP A 234 3.13 9.93 -22.24
N THR A 235 3.36 10.47 -21.04
CA THR A 235 4.70 10.74 -20.50
C THR A 235 5.26 9.56 -19.69
N VAL A 236 4.42 8.61 -19.29
CA VAL A 236 4.85 7.47 -18.47
C VAL A 236 5.62 6.46 -19.33
N ALA A 237 6.89 6.26 -18.99
CA ALA A 237 7.75 5.29 -19.65
C ALA A 237 7.23 3.86 -19.46
N ILE A 238 7.22 3.07 -20.54
CA ILE A 238 6.85 1.65 -20.48
C ILE A 238 7.92 0.87 -19.72
N TYR A 239 7.52 0.13 -18.69
CA TYR A 239 8.43 -0.72 -17.93
C TYR A 239 8.68 -2.05 -18.66
N LYS A 240 9.91 -2.27 -19.14
CA LYS A 240 10.34 -3.53 -19.80
C LYS A 240 9.35 -4.03 -20.85
N GLU A 241 8.93 -3.14 -21.76
CA GLU A 241 7.96 -3.41 -22.84
C GLU A 241 6.54 -3.81 -22.38
N ASP A 242 6.26 -3.82 -21.07
CA ASP A 242 4.98 -4.22 -20.50
C ASP A 242 4.05 -3.02 -20.30
N ALA A 243 3.30 -2.68 -21.33
CA ALA A 243 2.33 -1.58 -21.29
C ALA A 243 1.00 -1.93 -20.57
N SER A 244 0.91 -3.03 -19.81
CA SER A 244 -0.37 -3.51 -19.28
C SER A 244 -1.06 -2.52 -18.34
N LEU A 245 -0.29 -1.85 -17.46
CA LEU A 245 -0.86 -0.87 -16.51
C LEU A 245 -1.32 0.39 -17.22
N ILE A 246 -0.51 0.90 -18.16
CA ILE A 246 -0.84 2.06 -18.97
C ILE A 246 -2.13 1.79 -19.75
N LYS A 247 -2.23 0.63 -20.42
CA LYS A 247 -3.44 0.24 -21.17
C LYS A 247 -4.67 0.10 -20.29
N ALA A 248 -4.53 -0.48 -19.09
CA ALA A 248 -5.66 -0.62 -18.16
C ALA A 248 -6.11 0.74 -17.61
N THR A 249 -5.16 1.63 -17.31
CA THR A 249 -5.46 2.99 -16.82
C THR A 249 -6.10 3.82 -17.92
N LYS A 250 -5.60 3.76 -19.16
CA LYS A 250 -6.21 4.42 -20.32
C LYS A 250 -7.68 4.03 -20.51
N LYS A 251 -8.00 2.73 -20.42
CA LYS A 251 -9.39 2.25 -20.50
C LYS A 251 -10.27 2.79 -19.38
N ALA A 252 -9.74 2.96 -18.17
CA ALA A 252 -10.49 3.54 -17.07
C ALA A 252 -10.78 5.02 -17.32
N LEU A 253 -9.78 5.79 -17.78
CA LEU A 253 -9.94 7.20 -18.11
C LEU A 253 -10.91 7.41 -19.29
N GLU A 254 -10.84 6.58 -20.33
CA GLU A 254 -11.80 6.57 -21.45
C GLU A 254 -13.23 6.32 -20.95
N PHE A 255 -13.41 5.37 -20.03
CA PHE A 255 -14.71 5.13 -19.40
C PHE A 255 -15.21 6.34 -18.61
N TYR A 256 -14.36 6.99 -17.80
CA TYR A 256 -14.74 8.18 -17.04
C TYR A 256 -15.11 9.36 -17.96
N LEU A 257 -14.44 9.50 -19.10
CA LEU A 257 -14.81 10.49 -20.11
C LEU A 257 -16.16 10.17 -20.76
N GLU A 258 -16.40 8.91 -21.13
CA GLU A 258 -17.70 8.47 -21.68
C GLU A 258 -18.83 8.71 -20.67
N GLU A 259 -18.62 8.31 -19.41
CA GLU A 259 -19.59 8.44 -18.33
C GLU A 259 -19.95 9.91 -18.08
N THR A 260 -18.95 10.78 -17.93
CA THR A 260 -19.15 12.20 -17.63
C THR A 260 -19.74 12.99 -18.80
N GLN A 261 -19.42 12.62 -20.04
CA GLN A 261 -19.85 13.37 -21.23
C GLN A 261 -21.23 12.94 -21.73
N ASN A 262 -21.57 11.66 -21.60
CA ASN A 262 -22.74 11.10 -22.27
C ASN A 262 -23.81 10.60 -21.29
N GLU A 263 -23.43 9.95 -20.21
CA GLU A 263 -24.39 9.21 -19.37
C GLU A 263 -24.82 9.98 -18.12
N MET A 264 -23.88 10.59 -17.40
CA MET A 264 -24.18 11.39 -16.21
C MET A 264 -25.07 12.62 -16.48
N PRO A 265 -24.97 13.33 -17.62
CA PRO A 265 -25.92 14.39 -17.96
C PRO A 265 -27.38 13.90 -17.99
N LYS A 266 -27.63 12.68 -18.50
CA LYS A 266 -28.98 12.08 -18.51
C LYS A 266 -29.49 11.82 -17.09
N LEU A 267 -28.61 11.36 -16.19
CA LEU A 267 -28.96 11.17 -14.78
C LEU A 267 -29.25 12.51 -14.09
N LEU A 268 -28.50 13.56 -14.41
CA LEU A 268 -28.76 14.92 -13.91
C LEU A 268 -30.12 15.47 -14.37
N GLU A 269 -30.46 15.26 -15.64
CA GLU A 269 -31.76 15.67 -16.20
C GLU A 269 -32.93 15.01 -15.47
N PHE A 270 -32.78 13.75 -15.04
CA PHE A 270 -33.78 13.07 -14.22
C PHE A 270 -34.05 13.81 -12.89
N PHE A 271 -33.03 14.26 -12.18
CA PHE A 271 -33.23 15.01 -10.92
C PHE A 271 -33.96 16.33 -11.14
N LEU A 272 -33.63 17.06 -12.21
CA LEU A 272 -34.34 18.28 -12.57
C LEU A 272 -35.82 18.01 -12.93
N LEU A 273 -36.10 16.89 -13.61
CA LEU A 273 -37.47 16.46 -13.88
C LEU A 273 -38.20 16.07 -12.59
N ASN A 274 -37.52 15.38 -11.67
CA ASN A 274 -38.09 14.99 -10.38
C ASN A 274 -38.50 16.20 -9.54
N GLU A 275 -37.67 17.25 -9.49
CA GLU A 275 -38.02 18.53 -8.84
C GLU A 275 -39.27 19.16 -9.46
N LYS A 276 -39.32 19.23 -10.81
CA LYS A 276 -40.49 19.75 -11.54
C LYS A 276 -41.75 18.92 -11.27
N PHE A 277 -41.65 17.60 -11.28
CA PHE A 277 -42.76 16.70 -10.99
C PHE A 277 -43.28 16.90 -9.56
N THR A 278 -42.36 16.99 -8.58
CA THR A 278 -42.69 17.21 -7.18
C THR A 278 -43.43 18.54 -6.99
N ALA A 279 -42.96 19.62 -7.63
CA ALA A 279 -43.62 20.92 -7.56
C ALA A 279 -45.04 20.89 -8.17
N ILE A 280 -45.23 20.23 -9.32
CA ILE A 280 -46.55 20.09 -9.95
C ILE A 280 -47.48 19.23 -9.09
N LYS A 281 -46.97 18.14 -8.52
CA LYS A 281 -47.70 17.26 -7.62
C LYS A 281 -48.17 18.02 -6.38
N GLU A 282 -47.30 18.79 -5.74
CA GLU A 282 -47.67 19.60 -4.59
C GLU A 282 -48.72 20.67 -4.95
N ALA A 283 -48.58 21.30 -6.11
CA ALA A 283 -49.52 22.32 -6.56
C ALA A 283 -50.93 21.73 -6.76
N ILE A 284 -51.05 20.52 -7.31
CA ILE A 284 -52.35 19.86 -7.49
C ILE A 284 -52.90 19.27 -6.19
N ASP A 285 -52.04 18.77 -5.31
CA ASP A 285 -52.41 18.23 -3.99
C ASP A 285 -52.98 19.33 -3.08
N LYS A 286 -52.45 20.57 -3.18
CA LYS A 286 -52.98 21.75 -2.47
C LYS A 286 -54.36 22.20 -2.97
N LYS A 287 -54.74 21.86 -4.20
CA LYS A 287 -56.07 22.19 -4.76
C LYS A 287 -57.11 21.18 -4.30
N LYS A 288 -58.21 21.66 -3.70
CA LYS A 288 -59.40 20.83 -3.42
C LYS A 288 -59.89 20.18 -4.72
N PRO A 289 -60.41 18.94 -4.71
CA PRO A 289 -60.83 18.24 -5.92
C PRO A 289 -61.77 19.06 -6.82
N LYS A 290 -62.74 19.76 -6.23
CA LYS A 290 -63.69 20.64 -6.93
C LYS A 290 -63.08 21.89 -7.57
N ASN A 291 -61.85 22.25 -7.20
CA ASN A 291 -61.13 23.43 -7.70
C ASN A 291 -60.06 23.06 -8.74
N ARG A 292 -59.90 21.77 -9.07
CA ARG A 292 -58.95 21.31 -10.08
C ARG A 292 -59.59 21.51 -11.45
N THR A 293 -58.84 22.10 -12.38
CA THR A 293 -59.28 22.25 -13.78
C THR A 293 -58.85 21.03 -14.59
N GLN A 294 -59.50 20.77 -15.74
CA GLN A 294 -59.07 19.71 -16.65
C GLN A 294 -57.60 19.91 -17.08
N LYS A 295 -57.21 21.17 -17.33
CA LYS A 295 -55.83 21.53 -17.65
C LYS A 295 -54.83 21.13 -16.56
N ASP A 296 -55.19 21.29 -15.28
CA ASP A 296 -54.35 20.85 -14.16
C ASP A 296 -54.15 19.32 -14.18
N ILE A 297 -55.24 18.59 -14.44
CA ILE A 297 -55.24 17.12 -14.49
C ILE A 297 -54.42 16.62 -15.70
N ASP A 298 -54.60 17.23 -16.87
CA ASP A 298 -53.86 16.87 -18.09
C ASP A 298 -52.36 17.13 -17.92
N GLN A 299 -51.99 18.29 -17.34
CA GLN A 299 -50.60 18.62 -17.05
C GLN A 299 -49.98 17.64 -16.06
N TYR A 300 -50.69 17.31 -14.98
CA TYR A 300 -50.23 16.32 -14.00
C TYR A 300 -50.06 14.95 -14.64
N ASN A 301 -51.06 14.45 -15.37
CA ASN A 301 -51.02 13.15 -16.03
C ASN A 301 -49.90 13.06 -17.07
N LYS A 302 -49.68 14.11 -17.85
CA LYS A 302 -48.52 14.19 -18.76
C LYS A 302 -47.21 14.08 -18.00
N MET A 303 -47.06 14.83 -16.91
CA MET A 303 -45.84 14.80 -16.11
C MET A 303 -45.63 13.44 -15.42
N VAL A 304 -46.69 12.75 -14.99
CA VAL A 304 -46.61 11.38 -14.48
C VAL A 304 -46.04 10.43 -15.53
N ASN A 305 -46.52 10.52 -16.78
CA ASN A 305 -46.02 9.68 -17.86
C ASN A 305 -44.56 9.99 -18.19
N ASP A 306 -44.20 11.26 -18.32
CA ASP A 306 -42.83 11.70 -18.58
C ASP A 306 -41.87 11.24 -17.45
N TYR A 307 -42.31 11.40 -16.19
CA TYR A 307 -41.56 10.97 -15.01
C TYR A 307 -41.37 9.45 -14.97
N ASN A 308 -42.42 8.66 -15.22
CA ASN A 308 -42.32 7.20 -15.25
C ASN A 308 -41.34 6.70 -16.31
N THR A 309 -41.32 7.32 -17.50
CA THR A 309 -40.33 7.02 -18.54
C THR A 309 -38.92 7.34 -18.05
N ALA A 310 -38.72 8.53 -17.49
CA ALA A 310 -37.41 8.96 -17.00
C ALA A 310 -36.88 8.10 -15.84
N VAL A 311 -37.75 7.60 -14.95
CA VAL A 311 -37.37 6.64 -13.89
C VAL A 311 -36.82 5.35 -14.51
N ASN A 312 -37.46 4.82 -15.54
CA ASN A 312 -37.00 3.60 -16.21
C ASN A 312 -35.64 3.81 -16.88
N ASP A 313 -35.47 4.94 -17.58
CA ASP A 313 -34.22 5.28 -18.26
C ASP A 313 -33.08 5.54 -17.26
N PHE A 314 -33.37 6.22 -16.14
CA PHE A 314 -32.43 6.41 -15.03
C PHE A 314 -31.95 5.07 -14.48
N ASN A 315 -32.88 4.18 -14.14
CA ASN A 315 -32.56 2.88 -13.56
C ASN A 315 -31.69 2.04 -14.50
N LYS A 316 -32.07 1.98 -15.78
CA LYS A 316 -31.32 1.25 -16.80
C LYS A 316 -29.91 1.82 -16.96
N THR A 317 -29.78 3.13 -17.14
CA THR A 317 -28.49 3.81 -17.33
C THR A 317 -27.58 3.60 -16.12
N ASN A 318 -28.12 3.77 -14.90
CA ASN A 318 -27.37 3.57 -13.67
C ASN A 318 -26.90 2.11 -13.51
N GLU A 319 -27.75 1.13 -13.84
CA GLU A 319 -27.37 -0.29 -13.81
C GLU A 319 -26.25 -0.61 -14.81
N GLU A 320 -26.34 -0.10 -16.03
CA GLU A 320 -25.33 -0.27 -17.08
C GLU A 320 -23.98 0.34 -16.66
N LEU A 321 -24.00 1.57 -16.11
CA LEU A 321 -22.80 2.23 -15.58
C LEU A 321 -22.17 1.44 -14.43
N ASN A 322 -22.97 0.96 -13.46
CA ASN A 322 -22.47 0.15 -12.35
C ASN A 322 -21.77 -1.14 -12.83
N LYS A 323 -22.31 -1.79 -13.86
CA LYS A 323 -21.70 -2.97 -14.50
C LYS A 323 -20.38 -2.61 -15.20
N LYS A 324 -20.35 -1.52 -15.99
CA LYS A 324 -19.14 -1.05 -16.68
C LYS A 324 -18.04 -0.68 -15.67
N ARG A 325 -18.36 0.09 -14.63
CA ARG A 325 -17.44 0.51 -13.57
C ARG A 325 -16.80 -0.67 -12.85
N THR A 326 -17.62 -1.63 -12.42
CA THR A 326 -17.14 -2.85 -11.77
C THR A 326 -16.15 -3.61 -12.67
N LYS A 327 -16.46 -3.72 -13.97
CA LYS A 327 -15.58 -4.36 -14.95
C LYS A 327 -14.24 -3.61 -15.09
N ILE A 328 -14.26 -2.28 -15.21
CA ILE A 328 -13.06 -1.45 -15.34
C ILE A 328 -12.16 -1.56 -14.10
N ILE A 329 -12.73 -1.44 -12.90
CA ILE A 329 -11.97 -1.56 -11.64
C ILE A 329 -11.34 -2.95 -11.53
N ASN A 330 -12.08 -4.01 -11.86
CA ASN A 330 -11.56 -5.38 -11.85
C ASN A 330 -10.44 -5.58 -12.87
N GLN A 331 -10.57 -5.03 -14.08
CA GLN A 331 -9.52 -5.08 -15.10
C GLN A 331 -8.25 -4.37 -14.64
N TRP A 332 -8.35 -3.21 -14.01
CA TRP A 332 -7.20 -2.49 -13.49
C TRP A 332 -6.52 -3.28 -12.36
N ASN A 333 -7.29 -3.79 -11.40
CA ASN A 333 -6.79 -4.62 -10.31
C ASN A 333 -6.08 -5.89 -10.80
N GLU A 334 -6.64 -6.55 -11.82
CA GLU A 334 -6.04 -7.72 -12.43
C GLU A 334 -4.74 -7.37 -13.17
N ALA A 335 -4.72 -6.28 -13.94
CA ALA A 335 -3.53 -5.79 -14.61
C ALA A 335 -2.41 -5.46 -13.60
N SER A 336 -2.74 -4.76 -12.50
CA SER A 336 -1.81 -4.47 -11.40
C SER A 336 -1.24 -5.75 -10.79
N SER A 337 -2.11 -6.72 -10.46
CA SER A 337 -1.68 -7.99 -9.87
C SER A 337 -0.77 -8.81 -10.82
N LYS A 338 -1.13 -8.87 -12.11
CA LYS A 338 -0.34 -9.56 -13.14
C LYS A 338 0.99 -8.87 -13.42
N PHE A 339 1.02 -7.53 -13.42
CA PHE A 339 2.24 -6.76 -13.58
C PHE A 339 3.23 -7.05 -12.43
N LEU A 340 2.79 -6.91 -11.18
CA LEU A 340 3.61 -7.24 -10.01
C LEU A 340 4.09 -8.68 -10.05
N SER A 341 3.22 -9.64 -10.40
CA SER A 341 3.56 -11.07 -10.48
C SER A 341 4.57 -11.41 -11.57
N ARG A 342 4.60 -10.65 -12.68
CA ARG A 342 5.54 -10.86 -13.79
C ARG A 342 6.91 -10.27 -13.49
N HIS A 343 6.96 -9.12 -12.84
CA HIS A 343 8.21 -8.36 -12.69
C HIS A 343 8.86 -8.48 -11.30
N ILE A 344 8.12 -8.94 -10.29
CA ILE A 344 8.67 -9.26 -8.97
C ILE A 344 8.81 -10.78 -8.85
N PRO A 345 10.04 -11.30 -8.70
CA PRO A 345 10.26 -12.74 -8.59
C PRO A 345 9.52 -13.37 -7.40
N LYS A 346 8.87 -14.50 -7.63
CA LYS A 346 8.17 -15.26 -6.58
C LYS A 346 9.12 -16.13 -5.76
N GLU A 347 10.23 -16.56 -6.37
CA GLU A 347 11.28 -17.39 -5.79
C GLU A 347 12.59 -16.62 -5.71
#